data_AF-A0AAU8CBD4-F1
#
_entry.id   AF-A0AAU8CBD4-F1
#
_cell.length_a   1.000
_cell.length_b   1.000
_cell.length_c   1.000
_cell.angle_alpha   90.00
_cell.angle_beta   90.00
_cell.angle_gamma   90.00
#
_symmetry.space_group_name_H-M   'P 1'
#
loop_
_entity.id
_entity.type
_entity.pdbx_description
1 polymer ?
#
loop_
_entity_poly.entity_id
_entity_poly.type
_entity_poly.pdbx_seq_one_letter_code
_entity_poly.pdbx_strand_id
1 'polypeptide(L)'
;MSAPPGPSESQRDFSDLFDELEDLDDHVEDDEARQQLREVKEMATDMQPEATFGRVIYGFDANDLAEALLGSLLFGIPMAVEGGTNEAGEFLAGHLPLLVGSLASTVVIVYGLLYVAQFQDVRVADPILGVIPRRLVGVLGASTVTATLLLTAWGRISWTDPMLAASTVAVALLPMAIGAALGDILPGS
;
A
#
# COMPACT_ATOMS: atom_id res chain seq x y z
N MET A 1 0.80 58.46 1.76
CA MET A 1 0.15 57.22 1.30
C MET A 1 1.16 56.10 1.48
N SER A 2 0.81 55.09 2.26
CA SER A 2 1.10 53.67 2.06
C SER A 2 0.37 52.90 3.15
N ALA A 3 -0.69 52.19 2.77
CA ALA A 3 -1.38 51.22 3.61
C ALA A 3 -0.45 50.02 3.90
N PRO A 4 -0.67 49.25 4.97
CA PRO A 4 0.10 48.04 5.20
C PRO A 4 -0.17 47.03 4.09
N PRO A 5 0.82 46.22 3.69
CA PRO A 5 0.60 45.14 2.73
C PRO A 5 -0.36 44.14 3.36
N GLY A 6 -1.48 43.85 2.67
CA GLY A 6 -2.35 42.73 3.01
C GLY A 6 -1.61 41.40 2.87
N PRO A 7 -2.07 40.33 3.54
CA PRO A 7 -1.47 39.01 3.41
C PRO A 7 -1.45 38.62 1.92
N SER A 8 -0.26 38.25 1.45
CA SER A 8 -0.01 37.81 0.09
C SER A 8 -0.94 36.65 -0.26
N GLU A 9 -1.65 36.77 -1.38
CA GLU A 9 -2.31 35.69 -2.10
C GLU A 9 -1.27 34.66 -2.59
N SER A 10 -0.63 33.97 -1.67
CA SER A 10 0.17 32.80 -1.98
C SER A 10 -0.79 31.69 -2.36
N GLN A 11 -1.01 31.56 -3.67
CA GLN A 11 -1.36 30.34 -4.38
C GLN A 11 -2.05 29.27 -3.51
N ARG A 12 -3.39 29.37 -3.39
CA ARG A 12 -4.20 28.25 -2.89
C ARG A 12 -3.84 27.02 -3.71
N ASP A 13 -3.25 26.03 -3.06
CA ASP A 13 -2.96 24.75 -3.70
C ASP A 13 -4.27 23.96 -3.81
N PHE A 14 -4.34 23.05 -4.78
CA PHE A 14 -5.50 22.17 -4.92
C PHE A 14 -5.71 21.29 -3.68
N SER A 15 -4.61 21.00 -2.98
CA SER A 15 -4.58 20.32 -1.68
C SER A 15 -5.34 21.10 -0.60
N ASP A 16 -5.11 22.42 -0.49
CA ASP A 16 -5.78 23.27 0.51
C ASP A 16 -7.30 23.31 0.30
N LEU A 17 -7.75 23.24 -0.95
CA LEU A 17 -9.18 23.19 -1.29
C LEU A 17 -9.81 21.85 -0.93
N PHE A 18 -9.07 20.75 -1.03
CA PHE A 18 -9.57 19.44 -0.63
C PHE A 18 -9.70 19.32 0.89
N ASP A 19 -8.75 19.89 1.63
CA ASP A 19 -8.77 19.95 3.09
C ASP A 19 -10.00 20.72 3.60
N GLU A 20 -10.34 21.83 2.95
CA GLU A 20 -11.52 22.62 3.28
C GLU A 20 -12.84 21.88 2.98
N LEU A 21 -12.86 21.02 1.96
CA LEU A 21 -14.02 20.18 1.61
C LEU A 21 -14.18 18.98 2.56
N GLU A 22 -13.09 18.49 3.15
CA GLU A 22 -13.12 17.41 4.15
C GLU A 22 -13.63 17.92 5.50
N ASP A 23 -13.12 19.06 5.97
CA ASP A 23 -13.63 19.75 7.15
C ASP A 23 -15.14 20.04 7.03
N LEU A 24 -15.63 20.31 5.83
CA LEU A 24 -17.05 20.56 5.59
C LEU A 24 -17.90 19.28 5.67
N ASP A 25 -17.36 18.11 5.31
CA ASP A 25 -18.07 16.81 5.34
C ASP A 25 -18.46 16.41 6.76
N ASP A 26 -17.55 16.64 7.72
CA ASP A 26 -17.75 16.38 9.15
C ASP A 26 -18.87 17.24 9.77
N HIS A 27 -19.26 18.32 9.10
CA HIS A 27 -20.27 19.27 9.58
C HIS A 27 -21.60 19.18 8.81
N VAL A 28 -21.73 18.27 7.83
CA VAL A 28 -22.95 18.12 7.04
C VAL A 28 -23.87 17.05 7.64
N GLU A 29 -24.98 17.50 8.22
CA GLU A 29 -25.99 16.62 8.82
C GLU A 29 -27.04 16.09 7.81
N ASP A 30 -27.19 16.75 6.65
CA ASP A 30 -28.22 16.46 5.64
C ASP A 30 -27.74 15.52 4.51
N ASP A 31 -28.60 14.59 4.09
CA ASP A 31 -28.25 13.56 3.11
C ASP A 31 -28.07 14.10 1.69
N GLU A 32 -28.83 15.12 1.30
CA GLU A 32 -28.73 15.76 -0.03
C GLU A 32 -27.43 16.56 -0.14
N ALA A 33 -27.05 17.26 0.94
CA ALA A 33 -25.79 17.97 1.03
C ALA A 33 -24.56 17.05 0.99
N ARG A 34 -24.60 15.84 1.60
CA ARG A 34 -23.51 14.85 1.45
C ARG A 34 -23.38 14.29 0.04
N GLN A 35 -24.47 14.26 -0.72
CA GLN A 35 -24.42 13.80 -2.10
C GLN A 35 -23.76 14.85 -3.00
N GLN A 36 -24.13 16.11 -2.85
CA GLN A 36 -23.51 17.22 -3.57
C GLN A 36 -22.02 17.38 -3.22
N LEU A 37 -21.65 17.19 -1.95
CA LEU A 37 -20.25 17.24 -1.53
C LEU A 37 -19.41 16.12 -2.15
N ARG A 38 -19.97 14.91 -2.30
CA ARG A 38 -19.32 13.80 -3.02
C ARG A 38 -19.11 14.11 -4.49
N GLU A 39 -20.10 14.66 -5.18
CA GLU A 39 -19.99 15.06 -6.59
C GLU A 39 -18.91 16.14 -6.79
N VAL A 40 -18.79 17.08 -5.84
CA VAL A 40 -17.76 18.12 -5.89
C VAL A 40 -16.36 17.55 -5.63
N LYS A 41 -16.21 16.63 -4.66
CA LYS A 41 -14.94 15.92 -4.41
C LYS A 41 -14.50 15.10 -5.63
N GLU A 42 -15.45 14.46 -6.32
CA GLU A 42 -15.20 13.68 -7.54
C GLU A 42 -14.77 14.58 -8.70
N MET A 43 -15.48 15.68 -8.95
CA MET A 43 -15.13 16.66 -9.98
C MET A 43 -13.78 17.33 -9.71
N ALA A 44 -13.45 17.59 -8.45
CA ALA A 44 -12.15 18.12 -8.08
C ALA A 44 -11.03 17.11 -8.38
N THR A 45 -11.26 15.83 -8.08
CA THR A 45 -10.31 14.76 -8.40
C THR A 45 -10.04 14.68 -9.90
N ASP A 46 -11.08 14.79 -10.73
CA ASP A 46 -10.98 14.75 -12.20
C ASP A 46 -10.24 15.97 -12.81
N MET A 47 -10.19 17.09 -12.11
CA MET A 47 -9.53 18.32 -12.59
C MET A 47 -8.05 18.41 -12.22
N GLN A 48 -7.51 17.47 -11.43
CA GLN A 48 -6.07 17.45 -11.17
C GLN A 48 -5.30 17.07 -12.43
N PRO A 49 -4.27 17.86 -12.83
CA PRO A 49 -3.43 17.50 -13.96
C PRO A 49 -2.79 16.13 -13.71
N GLU A 50 -2.69 15.30 -14.75
CA GLU A 50 -2.01 14.00 -14.74
C GLU A 50 -0.53 14.16 -14.32
N ALA A 51 -0.28 14.25 -13.02
CA ALA A 51 1.05 14.25 -12.47
C ALA A 51 1.55 12.81 -12.47
N THR A 52 2.63 12.55 -13.21
CA THR A 52 3.31 11.24 -13.28
C THR A 52 3.82 10.75 -11.92
N PHE A 53 3.77 11.59 -10.89
CA PHE A 53 4.11 11.29 -9.50
C PHE A 53 3.20 12.13 -8.58
N GLY A 54 2.62 11.52 -7.54
CA GLY A 54 1.91 12.25 -6.48
C GLY A 54 0.38 12.33 -6.59
N ARG A 55 -0.30 11.34 -7.16
CA ARG A 55 -1.77 11.22 -7.00
C ARG A 55 -2.08 10.92 -5.52
N VAL A 56 -3.00 11.67 -4.91
CA VAL A 56 -3.52 11.40 -3.55
C VAL A 56 -4.45 10.19 -3.65
N ILE A 57 -3.95 8.99 -3.36
CA ILE A 57 -4.76 7.76 -3.46
C ILE A 57 -5.45 7.46 -2.13
N TYR A 58 -6.77 7.58 -2.13
CA TYR A 58 -7.62 7.18 -1.01
C TYR A 58 -7.95 5.69 -1.11
N GLY A 59 -7.48 4.89 -0.14
CA GLY A 59 -7.87 3.48 0.01
C GLY A 59 -6.99 2.45 -0.70
N PHE A 60 -7.51 1.22 -0.79
CA PHE A 60 -6.93 0.09 -1.53
C PHE A 60 -8.06 -0.56 -2.32
N ASP A 61 -8.10 -0.32 -3.63
CA ASP A 61 -9.18 -0.76 -4.51
C ASP A 61 -8.84 -2.06 -5.28
N ALA A 62 -9.70 -2.45 -6.22
CA ALA A 62 -9.49 -3.67 -7.01
C ALA A 62 -8.36 -3.52 -8.04
N ASN A 63 -8.06 -2.30 -8.49
CA ASN A 63 -6.97 -2.03 -9.43
C ASN A 63 -5.62 -2.09 -8.70
N ASP A 64 -5.53 -1.46 -7.52
CA ASP A 64 -4.38 -1.55 -6.60
C ASP A 64 -4.05 -3.02 -6.29
N LEU A 65 -5.07 -3.85 -6.05
CA LEU A 65 -4.89 -5.28 -5.86
C LEU A 65 -4.26 -5.95 -7.09
N ALA A 66 -4.75 -5.65 -8.30
CA ALA A 66 -4.21 -6.23 -9.52
C ALA A 66 -2.73 -5.85 -9.74
N GLU A 67 -2.38 -4.60 -9.48
CA GLU A 67 -1.00 -4.09 -9.57
C GLU A 67 -0.09 -4.72 -8.51
N ALA A 68 -0.57 -4.81 -7.27
CA ALA A 68 0.12 -5.49 -6.18
C ALA A 68 0.35 -6.97 -6.50
N LEU A 69 -0.62 -7.65 -7.12
CA LEU A 69 -0.50 -9.04 -7.57
C LEU A 69 0.54 -9.18 -8.70
N LEU A 70 0.52 -8.28 -9.69
CA LEU A 70 1.50 -8.28 -10.78
C LEU A 70 2.93 -8.06 -10.25
N GLY A 71 3.09 -7.08 -9.36
CA GLY A 71 4.36 -6.81 -8.68
C GLY A 71 4.84 -8.00 -7.84
N SER A 72 3.92 -8.65 -7.11
CA SER A 72 4.23 -9.88 -6.37
C SER A 72 4.70 -11.00 -7.29
N LEU A 73 4.02 -11.23 -8.41
CA LEU A 73 4.34 -12.30 -9.35
C LEU A 73 5.70 -12.10 -10.03
N LEU A 74 6.08 -10.85 -10.32
CA LEU A 74 7.36 -10.50 -10.92
C LEU A 74 8.55 -11.08 -10.14
N PHE A 75 8.48 -11.03 -8.81
CA PHE A 75 9.49 -11.61 -7.93
C PHE A 75 9.15 -13.04 -7.48
N GLY A 76 7.86 -13.37 -7.36
CA GLY A 76 7.39 -14.66 -6.90
C GLY A 76 7.73 -15.81 -7.86
N ILE A 77 7.59 -15.61 -9.17
CA ILE A 77 7.83 -16.69 -10.15
C ILE A 77 9.29 -17.16 -10.12
N PRO A 78 10.32 -16.27 -10.21
CA PRO A 78 11.70 -16.69 -10.05
C PRO A 78 11.96 -17.47 -8.77
N MET A 79 11.43 -17.00 -7.64
CA MET A 79 11.58 -17.68 -6.34
C MET A 79 10.88 -19.03 -6.24
N ALA A 80 9.73 -19.19 -6.90
CA ALA A 80 9.00 -20.44 -6.95
C ALA A 80 9.73 -21.47 -7.85
N VAL A 81 10.43 -21.00 -8.87
CA VAL A 81 11.24 -21.84 -9.75
C VAL A 81 12.59 -22.16 -9.13
N GLU A 82 13.17 -21.24 -8.36
CA GLU A 82 14.47 -21.40 -7.71
C GLU A 82 14.39 -22.17 -6.39
N GLY A 83 15.45 -22.93 -6.05
CA GLY A 83 15.52 -23.72 -4.82
C GLY A 83 15.79 -22.92 -3.55
N GLY A 84 16.43 -21.76 -3.66
CA GLY A 84 16.94 -21.00 -2.51
C GLY A 84 15.86 -20.56 -1.51
N THR A 85 14.61 -20.39 -1.95
CA THR A 85 13.48 -20.04 -1.08
C THR A 85 13.21 -21.10 -0.01
N ASN A 86 13.30 -22.38 -0.37
CA ASN A 86 13.12 -23.48 0.58
C ASN A 86 14.30 -23.59 1.54
N GLU A 87 15.53 -23.47 1.05
CA GLU A 87 16.75 -23.55 1.88
C GLU A 87 16.77 -22.45 2.94
N ALA A 88 16.41 -21.23 2.56
CA ALA A 88 16.24 -20.12 3.52
C ALA A 88 15.07 -20.37 4.47
N GLY A 89 13.96 -20.94 3.98
CA GLY A 89 12.80 -21.32 4.79
C GLY A 89 13.15 -22.35 5.87
N GLU A 90 13.93 -23.37 5.51
CA GLU A 90 14.45 -24.39 6.44
C GLU A 90 15.32 -23.76 7.53
N PHE A 91 16.21 -22.83 7.17
CA PHE A 91 17.01 -22.11 8.14
C PHE A 91 16.14 -21.28 9.10
N LEU A 92 15.16 -20.53 8.60
CA LEU A 92 14.27 -19.70 9.43
C LEU A 92 13.37 -20.55 10.34
N ALA A 93 12.93 -21.72 9.89
CA ALA A 93 12.07 -22.62 10.69
C ALA A 93 12.73 -23.07 12.00
N GLY A 94 14.08 -23.18 12.00
CA GLY A 94 14.86 -23.49 13.21
C GLY A 94 15.16 -22.26 14.09
N HIS A 95 14.92 -21.04 13.63
CA HIS A 95 15.36 -19.80 14.26
C HIS A 95 14.22 -18.78 14.39
N LEU A 96 13.28 -19.06 15.31
CA LEU A 96 12.10 -18.23 15.54
C LEU A 96 12.40 -16.72 15.72
N PRO A 97 13.45 -16.29 16.46
CA PRO A 97 13.78 -14.86 16.55
C PRO A 97 14.14 -14.23 15.19
N LEU A 98 14.82 -14.97 14.31
CA LEU A 98 15.17 -14.50 12.97
C LEU A 98 13.94 -14.47 12.06
N LEU A 99 13.03 -15.43 12.18
CA LEU A 99 11.76 -15.43 11.46
C LEU A 99 10.91 -14.19 11.83
N VAL A 100 10.75 -13.92 13.13
CA VAL A 100 10.05 -12.71 13.59
C VAL A 100 10.77 -11.45 13.13
N GLY A 101 12.10 -11.44 13.18
CA GLY A 101 12.92 -10.35 12.68
C GLY A 101 12.77 -10.11 11.18
N SER A 102 12.66 -11.17 10.36
CA SER A 102 12.48 -11.05 8.92
C SER A 102 11.10 -10.47 8.59
N LEU A 103 10.04 -10.97 9.23
CA LEU A 103 8.69 -10.45 9.07
C LEU A 103 8.60 -8.99 9.49
N ALA A 104 9.17 -8.63 10.64
CA ALA A 104 9.22 -7.24 11.11
C ALA A 104 10.00 -6.36 10.13
N SER A 105 11.14 -6.84 9.62
CA SER A 105 11.94 -6.12 8.61
C SER A 105 11.15 -5.90 7.33
N THR A 106 10.40 -6.90 6.86
CA THR A 106 9.51 -6.76 5.70
C THR A 106 8.48 -5.67 5.93
N VAL A 107 7.80 -5.67 7.07
CA VAL A 107 6.81 -4.64 7.41
C VAL A 107 7.46 -3.25 7.44
N VAL A 108 8.63 -3.11 8.08
CA VAL A 108 9.36 -1.84 8.16
C VAL A 108 9.78 -1.34 6.78
N ILE A 109 10.30 -2.21 5.92
CA ILE A 109 10.72 -1.85 4.55
C ILE A 109 9.52 -1.42 3.73
N VAL A 110 8.44 -2.20 3.74
CA VAL A 110 7.21 -1.87 2.97
C VAL A 110 6.57 -0.58 3.51
N TYR A 111 6.54 -0.40 4.83
CA TYR A 111 6.10 0.85 5.43
C TYR A 111 6.97 2.04 4.98
N GLY A 112 8.28 1.85 4.94
CA GLY A 112 9.23 2.85 4.42
C GLY A 112 8.97 3.19 2.95
N LEU A 113 8.70 2.18 2.12
CA LEU A 113 8.39 2.37 0.69
C LEU A 113 7.07 3.13 0.48
N LEU A 114 6.04 2.82 1.28
CA LEU A 114 4.71 3.42 1.12
C LEU A 114 4.57 4.80 1.76
N TYR A 115 5.22 5.06 2.91
CA TYR A 115 4.93 6.23 3.75
C TYR A 115 6.12 7.15 4.01
N VAL A 116 7.37 6.65 3.94
CA VAL A 116 8.57 7.47 4.23
C VAL A 116 9.22 7.96 2.95
N ALA A 117 9.23 7.13 1.91
CA ALA A 117 9.67 7.54 0.61
C ALA A 117 8.63 8.51 0.02
N GLN A 118 9.05 9.76 -0.23
CA GLN A 118 8.20 10.88 -0.69
C GLN A 118 7.65 10.69 -2.13
N PHE A 119 7.37 9.47 -2.56
CA PHE A 119 6.85 9.17 -3.90
C PHE A 119 5.35 9.46 -4.03
N GLN A 120 4.59 9.45 -2.93
CA GLN A 120 3.17 9.80 -2.87
C GLN A 120 2.81 10.50 -1.55
N ASP A 121 1.91 11.49 -1.60
CA ASP A 121 1.28 12.06 -0.40
C ASP A 121 0.17 11.11 0.07
N VAL A 122 0.57 9.98 0.68
CA VAL A 122 -0.37 8.98 1.21
C VAL A 122 -0.85 9.46 2.58
N ARG A 123 -1.84 10.35 2.58
CA ARG A 123 -2.59 10.68 3.79
C ARG A 123 -3.37 9.44 4.26
N VAL A 124 -3.28 9.12 5.55
CA VAL A 124 -3.93 7.93 6.13
C VAL A 124 -5.43 8.17 6.22
N ALA A 125 -6.17 7.86 5.15
CA ALA A 125 -7.62 7.87 5.15
C ALA A 125 -8.16 6.53 5.68
N ASP A 126 -9.05 6.59 6.67
CA ASP A 126 -9.76 5.46 7.30
C ASP A 126 -8.90 4.25 7.70
N PRO A 127 -8.09 4.38 8.77
CA PRO A 127 -7.32 3.27 9.30
C PRO A 127 -8.22 2.13 9.83
N ILE A 128 -7.81 0.88 9.58
CA ILE A 128 -8.42 -0.30 10.21
C ILE A 128 -8.19 -0.18 11.72
N LEU A 129 -9.29 -0.21 12.49
CA LEU A 129 -9.28 -0.04 13.95
C LEU A 129 -8.67 1.31 14.41
N GLY A 130 -8.58 2.32 13.53
CA GLY A 130 -8.03 3.64 13.86
C GLY A 130 -6.50 3.73 13.90
N VAL A 131 -5.76 2.63 13.68
CA VAL A 131 -4.29 2.58 13.85
C VAL A 131 -3.56 1.96 12.64
N ILE A 132 -4.15 1.00 11.93
CA ILE A 132 -3.45 0.23 10.89
C ILE A 132 -3.86 0.74 9.49
N PRO A 133 -2.92 1.22 8.66
CA PRO A 133 -3.24 1.68 7.31
C PRO A 133 -3.78 0.55 6.43
N ARG A 134 -4.93 0.76 5.78
CA ARG A 134 -5.57 -0.24 4.90
C ARG A 134 -4.65 -0.68 3.77
N ARG A 135 -3.93 0.26 3.15
CA ARG A 135 -3.01 0.00 2.03
C ARG A 135 -1.86 -0.93 2.43
N LEU A 136 -1.24 -0.71 3.59
CA LEU A 136 -0.21 -1.62 4.12
C LEU A 136 -0.74 -3.06 4.28
N VAL A 137 -1.95 -3.21 4.80
CA VAL A 137 -2.61 -4.52 4.96
C VAL A 137 -2.96 -5.13 3.61
N GLY A 138 -3.44 -4.33 2.66
CA GLY A 138 -3.73 -4.74 1.28
C GLY A 138 -2.50 -5.30 0.58
N VAL A 139 -1.40 -4.54 0.56
CA VAL A 139 -0.13 -4.94 -0.07
C VAL A 139 0.46 -6.19 0.59
N LEU A 140 0.60 -6.20 1.92
CA LEU A 140 1.14 -7.36 2.63
C LEU A 140 0.23 -8.58 2.52
N GLY A 141 -1.09 -8.39 2.57
CA GLY A 141 -2.09 -9.43 2.43
C GLY A 141 -2.08 -10.05 1.04
N ALA A 142 -2.13 -9.23 -0.01
CA ALA A 142 -2.05 -9.66 -1.40
C ALA A 142 -0.74 -10.43 -1.66
N SER A 143 0.38 -9.92 -1.17
CA SER A 143 1.69 -10.57 -1.30
C SER A 143 1.74 -11.91 -0.59
N THR A 144 1.21 -11.99 0.64
CA THR A 144 1.17 -13.23 1.43
C THR A 144 0.29 -14.29 0.78
N VAL A 145 -0.90 -13.90 0.31
CA VAL A 145 -1.82 -14.80 -0.41
C VAL A 145 -1.16 -15.28 -1.70
N THR A 146 -0.57 -14.38 -2.48
CA THR A 146 0.13 -14.73 -3.72
C THR A 146 1.29 -15.67 -3.47
N ALA A 147 2.13 -15.38 -2.49
CA ALA A 147 3.26 -16.22 -2.11
C ALA A 147 2.78 -17.63 -1.72
N THR A 148 1.78 -17.71 -0.86
CA THR A 148 1.22 -18.98 -0.39
C THR A 148 0.66 -19.80 -1.55
N LEU A 149 -0.15 -19.19 -2.41
CA LEU A 149 -0.76 -19.87 -3.56
C LEU A 149 0.30 -20.30 -4.58
N LEU A 150 1.22 -19.41 -4.92
CA LEU A 150 2.25 -19.67 -5.92
C LEU A 150 3.21 -20.77 -5.47
N LEU A 151 3.72 -20.69 -4.24
CA LEU A 151 4.62 -21.69 -3.68
C LEU A 151 3.91 -23.04 -3.50
N THR A 152 2.63 -23.04 -3.15
CA THR A 152 1.84 -24.28 -3.11
C THR A 152 1.66 -24.87 -4.50
N ALA A 153 1.29 -24.04 -5.49
CA ALA A 153 1.09 -24.48 -6.87
C ALA A 153 2.37 -25.04 -7.51
N TRP A 154 3.53 -24.48 -7.16
CA TRP A 154 4.84 -24.96 -7.63
C TRP A 154 5.40 -26.15 -6.84
N GLY A 155 4.67 -26.66 -5.84
CA GLY A 155 5.12 -27.79 -5.01
C GLY A 155 6.25 -27.44 -4.04
N ARG A 156 6.45 -26.16 -3.74
CA ARG A 156 7.46 -25.68 -2.78
C ARG A 156 7.03 -25.84 -1.33
N ILE A 157 5.75 -26.03 -1.07
CA ILE A 157 5.18 -26.22 0.28
C ILE A 157 4.52 -27.60 0.35
N SER A 158 5.00 -28.46 1.26
CA SER A 158 4.45 -29.81 1.47
C SER A 158 3.27 -29.84 2.45
N TRP A 159 3.02 -28.75 3.19
CA TRP A 159 2.01 -28.60 4.26
C TRP A 159 2.11 -29.60 5.43
N THR A 160 3.01 -30.58 5.36
CA THR A 160 3.27 -31.56 6.43
C THR A 160 3.97 -30.96 7.64
N ASP A 161 4.79 -29.93 7.41
CA ASP A 161 5.44 -29.14 8.45
C ASP A 161 4.95 -27.69 8.35
N PRO A 162 4.00 -27.27 9.23
CA PRO A 162 3.45 -25.92 9.22
C PRO A 162 4.49 -24.83 9.49
N MET A 163 5.54 -25.13 10.26
CA MET A 163 6.58 -24.15 10.60
C MET A 163 7.48 -23.90 9.39
N LEU A 164 7.87 -24.98 8.70
CA LEU A 164 8.62 -24.86 7.46
C LEU A 164 7.80 -24.15 6.37
N ALA A 165 6.52 -24.47 6.24
CA ALA A 165 5.61 -23.81 5.31
C ALA A 165 5.52 -22.29 5.59
N ALA A 166 5.26 -21.91 6.84
CA ALA A 166 5.21 -20.50 7.25
C ALA A 166 6.54 -19.77 7.02
N SER A 167 7.67 -20.43 7.31
CA SER A 167 9.01 -19.85 7.12
C SER A 167 9.34 -19.66 5.65
N THR A 168 8.96 -20.61 4.79
CA THR A 168 9.15 -20.52 3.33
C THR A 168 8.32 -19.38 2.74
N VAL A 169 7.07 -19.23 3.20
CA VAL A 169 6.22 -18.08 2.83
C VAL A 169 6.82 -16.77 3.33
N ALA A 170 7.33 -16.72 4.56
CA ALA A 170 7.94 -15.52 5.13
C ALA A 170 9.20 -15.06 4.38
N VAL A 171 10.01 -16.00 3.87
CA VAL A 171 11.15 -15.69 3.00
C VAL A 171 10.69 -15.05 1.70
N ALA A 172 9.70 -15.65 1.03
CA ALA A 172 9.17 -15.14 -0.22
C ALA A 172 8.42 -13.80 -0.05
N LEU A 173 7.82 -13.58 1.13
CA LEU A 173 7.03 -12.39 1.40
C LEU A 173 7.83 -11.10 1.22
N LEU A 174 9.11 -11.05 1.61
CA LEU A 174 9.91 -9.84 1.53
C LEU A 174 10.01 -9.28 0.09
N PRO A 175 10.61 -9.98 -0.88
CA PRO A 175 10.73 -9.47 -2.25
C PRO A 175 9.38 -9.36 -2.95
N MET A 176 8.41 -10.24 -2.65
CA MET A 176 7.06 -10.12 -3.23
C MET A 176 6.33 -8.89 -2.72
N ALA A 177 6.42 -8.56 -1.43
CA ALA A 177 5.81 -7.36 -0.88
C ALA A 177 6.49 -6.07 -1.34
N ILE A 178 7.81 -6.10 -1.59
CA ILE A 178 8.49 -4.99 -2.27
C ILE A 178 7.95 -4.83 -3.69
N GLY A 179 7.85 -5.92 -4.45
CA GLY A 179 7.27 -5.89 -5.80
C GLY A 179 5.83 -5.38 -5.80
N ALA A 180 5.01 -5.86 -4.87
CA ALA A 180 3.63 -5.43 -4.70
C ALA A 180 3.52 -3.94 -4.38
N ALA A 181 4.31 -3.46 -3.41
CA ALA A 181 4.36 -2.04 -3.04
C ALA A 181 4.81 -1.18 -4.22
N LEU A 182 5.81 -1.62 -4.99
CA LEU A 182 6.25 -0.91 -6.18
C LEU A 182 5.21 -0.92 -7.30
N GLY A 183 4.51 -2.04 -7.50
CA GLY A 183 3.42 -2.17 -8.47
C GLY A 183 2.29 -1.19 -8.15
N ASP A 184 1.85 -1.18 -6.89
CA ASP A 184 0.84 -0.30 -6.30
C ASP A 184 1.21 1.20 -6.29
N ILE A 185 2.50 1.54 -6.52
CA ILE A 185 3.00 2.91 -6.66
C ILE A 185 3.11 3.34 -8.13
N LEU A 186 3.24 2.39 -9.07
CA LEU A 186 3.39 2.73 -10.49
C LEU A 186 2.03 3.18 -11.04
N PRO A 187 1.95 4.34 -11.73
CA PRO A 187 0.66 4.82 -12.24
C PRO A 187 0.12 3.88 -13.33
N GLY A 188 -0.91 3.11 -12.99
CA GLY A 188 -1.77 2.39 -13.93
C GLY A 188 -3.12 3.07 -14.05
N SER A 189 -3.29 3.86 -15.12
CA SER A 189 -4.49 4.59 -15.59
C SER A 189 -5.08 5.64 -14.63
#